data_AF-A0A107EWZ7-F1
#
_entry.id   AF-A0A107EWZ7-F1
#
_cell.length_a   1.000
_cell.length_b   1.000
_cell.length_c   1.000
_cell.angle_alpha   90.00
_cell.angle_beta   90.00
_cell.angle_gamma   90.00
#
_symmetry.space_group_name_H-M   'P 1'
#
loop_
_entity.id
_entity.type
_entity.pdbx_description
1 polymer ?
#
loop_
_entity_poly.entity_id
_entity_poly.type
_entity_poly.pdbx_seq_one_letter_code
_entity_poly.pdbx_strand_id
1 'polypeptide(L)'
;MLEEQLKRIRAQIRFGRVVEASQALEMLVSGASAGDLPLLLPLHIEVLMKRGRFDEAAAAIDHALAVGVPDAPYSLREKREQCRREASKKGVAAHCDGIRFRQFIDGIPRMFRTAGVAPVAATFVDVPRREDVARFAHHQGIDAPYHSWNGARTLAAKAVFSHIFAEKIDVSRFDREFVPRIEAACRDNLPESGMLFYDDIYGDLVEIARGILVGVIPRLHQQMRGAYDAHLFPCGWIGDYPAGQMLVHRLW
;
A
#
# COMPACT_ATOMS: atom_id res chain seq x y z
N MET A 1 18.43 14.82 30.22
CA MET A 1 18.34 13.54 29.47
C MET A 1 17.02 13.45 28.70
N LEU A 2 15.87 13.65 29.36
CA LEU A 2 14.54 13.66 28.73
C LEU A 2 14.41 14.66 27.56
N GLU A 3 14.96 15.87 27.71
CA GLU A 3 14.86 16.91 26.67
C GLU A 3 15.55 16.52 25.35
N GLU A 4 16.71 15.86 25.42
CA GLU A 4 17.41 15.35 24.23
C GLU A 4 16.63 14.22 23.55
N GLN A 5 16.01 13.34 24.34
CA GLN A 5 15.11 12.30 23.80
C GLN A 5 13.90 12.94 23.10
N LEU A 6 13.32 13.98 23.68
CA LEU A 6 12.20 14.73 23.09
C LEU A 6 12.60 15.45 21.80
N LYS A 7 13.80 16.04 21.71
CA LYS A 7 14.32 16.61 20.46
C LYS A 7 14.42 15.55 19.35
N ARG A 8 14.95 14.37 19.67
CA ARG A 8 15.03 13.24 18.74
C ARG A 8 13.65 12.78 18.27
N ILE A 9 12.70 12.65 19.19
CA ILE A 9 11.32 12.24 18.87
C ILE A 9 10.65 13.28 17.97
N ARG A 10 10.75 14.57 18.29
CA ARG A 10 10.23 15.65 17.43
C ARG A 10 10.84 15.62 16.04
N ALA A 11 12.14 15.35 15.91
CA ALA A 11 12.78 15.17 14.62
C ALA A 11 12.23 13.94 13.88
N GLN A 12 12.04 12.80 14.55
CA GLN A 12 11.42 11.61 13.95
C GLN A 12 10.02 11.92 13.41
N ILE A 13 9.18 12.60 14.19
CA ILE A 13 7.84 13.03 13.77
C ILE A 13 7.92 13.96 12.55
N ARG A 14 8.82 14.96 12.58
CA ARG A 14 9.01 15.92 11.47
C ARG A 14 9.42 15.23 10.17
N PHE A 15 10.23 14.18 10.25
CA PHE A 15 10.69 13.41 9.09
C PHE A 15 9.82 12.18 8.77
N GLY A 16 8.59 12.11 9.30
CA GLY A 16 7.62 11.06 8.97
C GLY A 16 7.91 9.68 9.59
N ARG A 17 8.90 9.57 10.48
CA ARG A 17 9.24 8.34 11.23
C ARG A 17 8.33 8.19 12.45
N VAL A 18 7.03 8.14 12.19
CA VAL A 18 5.97 8.20 13.21
C VAL A 18 5.89 6.89 14.02
N VAL A 19 6.24 5.75 13.43
CA VAL A 19 6.23 4.44 14.12
C VAL A 19 7.31 4.40 15.20
N GLU A 20 8.53 4.79 14.84
CA GLU A 20 9.67 4.83 15.76
C GLU A 20 9.47 5.88 16.86
N ALA A 21 8.85 7.02 16.51
CA ALA A 21 8.46 8.02 17.49
C ALA A 21 7.41 7.47 18.48
N SER A 22 6.44 6.68 18.01
CA SER A 22 5.41 6.05 18.86
C SER A 22 6.03 5.09 19.86
N GLN A 23 6.88 4.18 19.40
CA GLN A 23 7.55 3.20 20.25
C GLN A 23 8.43 3.88 21.31
N ALA A 24 9.18 4.92 20.92
CA ALA A 24 9.99 5.69 21.85
C ALA A 24 9.14 6.41 22.91
N LEU A 25 8.03 7.03 22.50
CA LEU A 25 7.12 7.71 23.43
C LEU A 25 6.40 6.73 24.37
N GLU A 26 5.97 5.57 23.89
CA GLU A 26 5.33 4.54 24.72
C GLU A 26 6.25 4.06 25.85
N MET A 27 7.53 3.82 25.54
CA MET A 27 8.53 3.47 26.57
C MET A 27 8.74 4.60 27.57
N LEU A 28 8.85 5.85 27.11
CA LEU A 28 9.04 7.00 27.99
C LEU A 28 7.84 7.24 28.90
N VAL A 29 6.62 7.18 28.36
CA VAL A 29 5.38 7.38 29.13
C VAL A 29 5.20 6.28 30.17
N SER A 30 5.52 5.02 29.84
CA SER A 30 5.38 3.89 30.76
C SER A 30 6.32 3.96 31.97
N GLY A 31 7.49 4.59 31.81
CA GLY A 31 8.50 4.76 32.87
C GLY A 31 8.57 6.18 33.45
N ALA A 32 7.68 7.09 33.04
CA ALA A 32 7.75 8.50 33.42
C ALA A 32 7.34 8.75 34.86
N SER A 33 8.00 9.73 35.48
CA SER A 33 7.50 10.30 36.74
C SER A 33 6.26 11.16 36.48
N ALA A 34 5.44 11.39 37.51
CA ALA A 34 4.27 12.26 37.41
C ALA A 34 4.61 13.69 36.93
N GLY A 35 5.83 14.17 37.22
CA GLY A 35 6.30 15.49 36.78
C GLY A 35 6.70 15.55 35.30
N ASP A 36 7.04 14.41 34.68
CA ASP A 36 7.46 14.34 33.27
C ASP A 36 6.28 14.13 32.32
N LEU A 37 5.19 13.52 32.81
CA LEU A 37 3.98 13.23 32.02
C LEU A 37 3.41 14.45 31.29
N PRO A 38 3.35 15.66 31.88
CA PRO A 38 2.85 16.83 31.17
C PRO A 38 3.66 17.23 29.92
N LEU A 39 4.94 16.85 29.86
CA LEU A 39 5.80 17.11 28.71
C LEU A 39 5.67 16.03 27.63
N LEU A 40 5.38 14.79 28.05
CA LEU A 40 5.35 13.62 27.19
C LEU A 40 3.97 13.40 26.54
N LEU A 41 2.89 13.53 27.33
CA LEU A 41 1.55 13.18 26.90
C LEU A 41 1.06 13.97 25.67
N PRO A 42 1.29 15.30 25.54
CA PRO A 42 0.89 16.03 24.33
C PRO A 42 1.52 15.48 23.05
N LEU A 43 2.81 15.10 23.10
CA LEU A 43 3.52 14.49 21.97
C LEU A 43 3.04 13.08 21.70
N HIS A 44 2.79 12.30 22.76
CA HIS A 44 2.25 10.94 22.64
C HIS A 44 0.87 10.93 21.96
N ILE A 45 -0.02 11.82 22.39
CA ILE A 45 -1.35 12.00 21.79
C ILE A 45 -1.23 12.35 20.30
N GLU A 46 -0.38 13.31 19.93
CA GLU A 46 -0.19 13.69 18.53
C GLU A 46 0.26 12.50 17.67
N VAL A 47 1.18 11.69 18.18
CA VAL A 47 1.68 10.51 17.47
C VAL A 47 0.61 9.42 17.36
N LEU A 48 -0.15 9.14 18.43
CA LEU A 48 -1.25 8.18 18.39
C LEU A 48 -2.31 8.58 17.36
N MET A 49 -2.70 9.86 17.34
CA MET A 49 -3.63 10.40 16.35
C MET A 49 -3.09 10.27 14.91
N LYS A 50 -1.81 10.57 14.68
CA LYS A 50 -1.15 10.38 13.37
C LYS A 50 -1.10 8.92 12.92
N ARG A 51 -1.08 7.97 13.86
CA ARG A 51 -1.14 6.53 13.60
C ARG A 51 -2.56 5.98 13.49
N GLY A 52 -3.58 6.81 13.63
CA GLY A 52 -4.98 6.38 13.61
C GLY A 52 -5.40 5.56 14.83
N ARG A 53 -4.61 5.55 15.91
CA ARG A 53 -4.89 4.83 17.17
C ARG A 53 -5.80 5.69 18.06
N PHE A 54 -7.00 5.97 17.57
CA PHE A 54 -7.88 6.99 18.14
C PHE A 54 -8.42 6.62 19.53
N ASP A 55 -8.71 5.34 19.80
CA ASP A 55 -9.14 4.89 21.13
C ASP A 55 -8.04 5.13 22.18
N GLU A 56 -6.81 4.78 21.83
CA GLU A 56 -5.65 4.98 22.71
C GLU A 56 -5.31 6.46 22.86
N ALA A 57 -5.45 7.25 21.78
CA ALA A 57 -5.29 8.70 21.85
C ALA A 57 -6.33 9.33 22.79
N ALA A 58 -7.59 8.88 22.74
CA ALA A 58 -8.65 9.34 23.63
C ALA A 58 -8.33 9.01 25.10
N ALA A 59 -7.84 7.80 25.38
CA ALA A 59 -7.40 7.41 26.72
C ALA A 59 -6.19 8.23 27.21
N ALA A 60 -5.21 8.50 26.33
CA ALA A 60 -4.06 9.33 26.64
C ALA A 60 -4.45 10.80 26.90
N ILE A 61 -5.48 11.32 26.21
CA ILE A 61 -6.05 12.65 26.47
C ILE A 61 -6.71 12.69 27.86
N ASP A 62 -7.47 11.65 28.21
CA ASP A 62 -8.08 11.55 29.54
C ASP A 62 -7.04 11.52 30.65
N HIS A 63 -5.94 10.81 30.44
CA HIS A 63 -4.80 10.81 31.34
C HIS A 63 -4.14 12.20 31.43
N ALA A 64 -3.92 12.87 30.30
CA ALA A 64 -3.31 14.22 30.27
C ALA A 64 -4.13 15.24 31.05
N LEU A 65 -5.45 15.23 30.89
CA LEU A 65 -6.36 16.10 31.64
C LEU A 65 -6.34 15.77 33.14
N ALA A 66 -6.26 14.49 33.51
CA ALA A 66 -6.20 14.06 34.91
C ALA A 66 -4.92 14.49 35.63
N VAL A 67 -3.77 14.50 34.94
CA VAL A 67 -2.47 14.92 35.50
C VAL A 67 -2.21 16.43 35.38
N GLY A 68 -3.21 17.21 34.97
CA GLY A 68 -3.15 18.67 34.96
C GLY A 68 -2.49 19.29 33.73
N VAL A 69 -2.41 18.58 32.60
CA VAL A 69 -1.99 19.20 31.34
C VAL A 69 -3.02 20.25 30.92
N PRO A 70 -2.61 21.51 30.68
CA PRO A 70 -3.53 22.54 30.25
C PRO A 70 -4.20 22.20 28.92
N ASP A 71 -5.52 22.37 28.86
CA ASP A 71 -6.31 22.11 27.65
C ASP A 71 -5.99 23.10 26.53
N ALA A 72 -5.97 24.40 26.84
CA ALA A 72 -5.89 25.50 25.87
C ALA A 72 -4.69 25.48 24.89
N PRO A 73 -3.43 25.16 25.28
CA PRO A 73 -2.34 25.11 24.31
C PRO A 73 -2.38 23.89 23.37
N TYR A 74 -3.17 22.86 23.69
CA TYR A 74 -3.19 21.60 22.96
C TYR A 74 -4.55 21.20 22.40
N SER A 75 -5.61 21.94 22.72
CA SER A 75 -7.02 21.65 22.41
C SER A 75 -7.39 20.19 22.72
N LEU A 76 -7.06 19.71 23.92
CA LEU A 76 -7.22 18.31 24.30
C LEU A 76 -8.69 17.86 24.22
N ARG A 77 -9.65 18.68 24.69
CA ARG A 77 -11.08 18.32 24.64
C ARG A 77 -11.60 18.20 23.20
N GLU A 78 -11.19 19.10 22.31
CA GLU A 78 -11.56 19.04 20.89
C GLU A 78 -10.96 17.80 20.21
N LYS A 79 -9.68 17.51 20.48
CA LYS A 79 -9.00 16.30 20.00
C LYS A 79 -9.65 15.03 20.53
N ARG A 80 -10.12 15.02 21.77
CA ARG A 80 -10.84 13.87 22.35
C ARG A 80 -12.12 13.59 21.60
N GLU A 81 -12.90 14.64 21.31
CA GLU A 81 -14.13 14.51 20.53
C GLU A 81 -13.84 14.09 19.09
N GLN A 82 -12.77 14.59 18.49
CA GLN A 82 -12.28 14.08 17.21
C GLN A 82 -11.93 12.59 17.27
N CYS A 83 -11.18 12.15 18.29
CA CYS A 83 -10.81 10.75 18.45
C CYS A 83 -12.03 9.85 18.60
N ARG A 84 -13.03 10.25 19.40
CA ARG A 84 -14.30 9.51 19.55
C ARG A 84 -15.06 9.40 18.25
N ARG A 85 -15.20 10.50 17.51
CA ARG A 85 -15.84 10.48 16.18
C ARG A 85 -15.10 9.53 15.25
N GLU A 86 -13.78 9.59 15.20
CA GLU A 86 -12.98 8.70 14.35
C GLU A 86 -13.06 7.23 14.77
N ALA A 87 -12.96 6.92 16.06
CA ALA A 87 -13.10 5.56 16.59
C ALA A 87 -14.50 4.98 16.33
N SER A 88 -15.54 5.84 16.35
CA SER A 88 -16.91 5.42 16.07
C SER A 88 -17.19 5.11 14.60
N LYS A 89 -16.32 5.54 13.67
CA LYS A 89 -16.44 5.19 12.25
C LYS A 89 -16.18 3.69 12.10
N LYS A 90 -17.24 2.93 11.83
CA LYS A 90 -17.12 1.53 11.44
C LYS A 90 -16.39 1.45 10.10
N GLY A 91 -15.45 0.50 9.99
CA GLY A 91 -14.83 0.20 8.72
C GLY A 91 -15.89 -0.24 7.70
N VAL A 92 -15.66 0.09 6.43
CA VAL A 92 -16.53 -0.33 5.33
C VAL A 92 -16.00 -1.65 4.81
N ALA A 93 -16.81 -2.71 4.87
CA ALA A 93 -16.42 -3.99 4.30
C ALA A 93 -16.22 -3.83 2.78
N ALA A 94 -15.09 -4.32 2.27
CA ALA A 94 -14.83 -4.29 0.84
C ALA A 94 -15.88 -5.08 0.06
N HIS A 95 -16.37 -4.53 -1.05
CA HIS A 95 -17.44 -5.14 -1.87
C HIS A 95 -16.91 -6.27 -2.75
N CYS A 96 -16.54 -7.39 -2.13
CA CYS A 96 -15.98 -8.57 -2.80
C CYS A 96 -16.98 -9.26 -3.76
N ASP A 97 -18.28 -8.99 -3.61
CA ASP A 97 -19.32 -9.53 -4.50
C ASP A 97 -19.62 -8.60 -5.69
N GLY A 98 -18.84 -7.53 -5.87
CA GLY A 98 -19.00 -6.60 -6.98
C GLY A 98 -18.77 -7.30 -8.33
N ILE A 99 -19.64 -7.02 -9.31
CA ILE A 99 -19.59 -7.66 -10.64
C ILE A 99 -18.22 -7.50 -11.29
N ARG A 100 -17.65 -6.28 -11.28
CA ARG A 100 -16.34 -5.99 -11.88
C ARG A 100 -15.20 -6.76 -11.23
N PHE A 101 -15.24 -6.90 -9.90
CA PHE A 101 -14.23 -7.62 -9.14
C PHE A 101 -14.30 -9.12 -9.43
N ARG A 102 -15.50 -9.71 -9.36
CA ARG A 102 -15.71 -11.13 -9.69
C ARG A 102 -15.30 -11.45 -11.13
N GLN A 103 -15.69 -10.62 -12.09
CA GLN A 103 -15.28 -10.76 -13.49
C GLN A 103 -13.76 -10.75 -13.68
N PHE A 104 -13.03 -9.93 -12.90
CA PHE A 104 -11.58 -9.91 -12.94
C PHE A 104 -11.00 -11.22 -12.38
N ILE A 105 -11.39 -11.61 -11.17
CA ILE A 105 -10.91 -12.84 -10.52
C ILE A 105 -11.17 -14.08 -11.39
N ASP A 106 -12.39 -14.23 -11.89
CA ASP A 106 -12.77 -15.37 -12.73
C ASP A 106 -12.15 -15.29 -14.15
N GLY A 107 -11.61 -14.12 -14.52
CA GLY A 107 -10.92 -13.89 -15.78
C GLY A 107 -9.45 -14.34 -15.79
N ILE A 108 -8.79 -14.41 -14.63
CA ILE A 108 -7.35 -14.66 -14.51
C ILE A 108 -6.89 -15.92 -15.28
N PRO A 109 -7.55 -17.09 -15.17
CA PRO A 109 -7.12 -18.28 -15.91
C PRO A 109 -7.08 -18.08 -17.43
N ARG A 110 -7.91 -17.18 -17.99
CA ARG A 110 -7.94 -16.90 -19.42
C ARG A 110 -6.77 -16.03 -19.87
N MET A 111 -6.18 -15.22 -18.99
CA MET A 111 -5.02 -14.37 -19.31
C MET A 111 -3.80 -15.21 -19.72
N PHE A 112 -3.69 -16.43 -19.21
CA PHE A 112 -2.58 -17.34 -19.46
C PHE A 112 -2.85 -18.40 -20.54
N ARG A 113 -4.05 -18.43 -21.11
CA ARG A 113 -4.33 -19.32 -22.24
C ARG A 113 -3.67 -18.77 -23.49
N THR A 114 -3.11 -19.65 -24.30
CA THR A 114 -2.57 -19.32 -25.62
C THR A 114 -3.71 -18.80 -26.50
N ALA A 115 -3.85 -17.48 -26.56
CA ALA A 115 -4.57 -16.84 -27.64
C ALA A 115 -3.62 -16.74 -28.85
N GLY A 116 -4.19 -16.74 -30.06
CA GLY A 116 -3.41 -16.39 -31.24
C GLY A 116 -2.68 -15.07 -31.03
N VAL A 117 -1.51 -14.90 -31.67
CA VAL A 117 -0.61 -13.77 -31.47
C VAL A 117 -1.34 -12.45 -31.76
N ALA A 118 -1.96 -11.87 -30.75
CA ALA A 118 -2.55 -10.56 -30.86
C ALA A 118 -1.42 -9.54 -31.02
N PRO A 119 -1.55 -8.56 -31.93
CA PRO A 119 -0.55 -7.50 -32.05
C PRO A 119 -0.43 -6.75 -30.73
N VAL A 120 0.80 -6.48 -30.33
CA VAL A 120 1.09 -5.64 -29.15
C VAL A 120 0.53 -4.24 -29.44
N ALA A 121 -0.27 -3.71 -28.52
CA ALA A 121 -0.82 -2.36 -28.67
C ALA A 121 0.32 -1.33 -28.82
N ALA A 122 0.12 -0.29 -29.64
CA ALA A 122 1.13 0.75 -29.90
C ALA A 122 1.62 1.49 -28.64
N THR A 123 0.90 1.35 -27.53
CA THR A 123 1.24 1.92 -26.22
C THR A 123 2.24 1.07 -25.42
N PHE A 124 2.57 -0.13 -25.88
CA PHE A 124 3.51 -1.05 -25.25
C PHE A 124 4.76 -1.24 -26.12
N VAL A 125 5.89 -1.55 -25.47
CA VAL A 125 7.15 -1.89 -26.14
C VAL A 125 7.49 -3.33 -25.84
N ASP A 126 7.54 -4.17 -26.88
CA ASP A 126 7.85 -5.59 -26.74
C ASP A 126 9.33 -5.81 -26.40
N VAL A 127 9.58 -6.64 -25.40
CA VAL A 127 10.92 -7.07 -24.98
C VAL A 127 11.10 -8.53 -25.37
N PRO A 128 11.76 -8.83 -26.50
CA PRO A 128 11.78 -10.19 -27.04
C PRO A 128 12.74 -11.12 -26.27
N ARG A 129 13.79 -10.57 -25.65
CA ARG A 129 14.84 -11.36 -24.99
C ARG A 129 14.51 -11.56 -23.52
N ARG A 130 14.41 -12.83 -23.11
CA ARG A 130 14.10 -13.21 -21.72
C ARG A 130 15.08 -12.66 -20.69
N GLU A 131 16.36 -12.53 -21.05
CA GLU A 131 17.41 -11.94 -20.20
C GLU A 131 17.11 -10.46 -19.89
N ASP A 132 16.62 -9.72 -20.88
CA ASP A 132 16.22 -8.33 -20.70
C ASP A 132 14.97 -8.21 -19.81
N VAL A 133 14.02 -9.15 -19.96
CA VAL A 133 12.82 -9.21 -19.09
C VAL A 133 13.20 -9.40 -17.64
N ALA A 134 14.10 -10.34 -17.34
CA ALA A 134 14.58 -10.57 -15.97
C ALA A 134 15.31 -9.35 -15.41
N ARG A 135 16.12 -8.67 -16.23
CA ARG A 135 16.76 -7.41 -15.87
C ARG A 135 15.71 -6.34 -15.51
N PHE A 136 14.69 -6.14 -16.34
CA PHE A 136 13.68 -5.11 -16.14
C PHE A 136 12.74 -5.39 -14.96
N ALA A 137 12.36 -6.66 -14.76
CA ALA A 137 11.43 -7.06 -13.71
C ALA A 137 12.10 -7.04 -12.32
N HIS A 138 13.33 -7.57 -12.21
CA HIS A 138 13.95 -7.84 -10.90
C HIS A 138 14.98 -6.79 -10.47
N HIS A 139 15.72 -6.16 -11.39
CA HIS A 139 16.87 -5.34 -11.00
C HIS A 139 16.45 -3.91 -10.61
N GLN A 140 17.00 -3.39 -9.51
CA GLN A 140 16.70 -2.03 -9.04
C GLN A 140 17.62 -0.95 -9.64
N GLY A 141 18.78 -1.32 -10.17
CA GLY A 141 19.78 -0.41 -10.75
C GLY A 141 19.86 -0.54 -12.26
N ILE A 142 18.78 -0.16 -12.95
CA ILE A 142 18.72 -0.21 -14.42
C ILE A 142 19.11 1.17 -14.96
N ASP A 143 19.99 1.19 -15.96
CA ASP A 143 20.42 2.42 -16.58
C ASP A 143 19.27 3.11 -17.33
N ALA A 144 19.31 4.45 -17.34
CA ALA A 144 18.43 5.25 -18.17
C ALA A 144 18.53 4.82 -19.66
N PRO A 145 17.42 4.84 -20.41
CA PRO A 145 16.11 5.43 -20.09
C PRO A 145 15.12 4.45 -19.43
N TYR A 146 15.58 3.33 -18.89
CA TYR A 146 14.72 2.30 -18.33
C TYR A 146 14.51 2.51 -16.82
N HIS A 147 13.34 2.10 -16.34
CA HIS A 147 13.02 2.10 -14.91
C HIS A 147 12.62 0.70 -14.44
N SER A 148 13.01 0.38 -13.21
CA SER A 148 12.66 -0.89 -12.58
C SER A 148 11.15 -1.02 -12.39
N TRP A 149 10.63 -2.22 -12.62
CA TRP A 149 9.21 -2.52 -12.46
C TRP A 149 8.73 -2.27 -11.02
N ASN A 150 9.56 -2.63 -10.04
CA ASN A 150 9.33 -2.43 -8.60
C ASN A 150 9.00 -0.98 -8.21
N GLY A 151 9.72 -0.01 -8.79
CA GLY A 151 9.51 1.39 -8.49
C GLY A 151 8.11 1.86 -8.90
N ALA A 152 7.69 1.52 -10.13
CA ALA A 152 6.38 1.87 -10.66
C ALA A 152 5.25 1.24 -9.84
N ARG A 153 5.37 -0.07 -9.51
CA ARG A 153 4.38 -0.80 -8.69
C ARG A 153 4.19 -0.18 -7.32
N THR A 154 5.28 0.17 -6.64
CA THR A 154 5.23 0.75 -5.29
C THR A 154 4.40 2.03 -5.25
N LEU A 155 4.52 2.88 -6.28
CA LEU A 155 3.75 4.12 -6.38
C LEU A 155 2.25 3.85 -6.57
N ALA A 156 1.89 2.90 -7.43
CA ALA A 156 0.50 2.53 -7.67
C ALA A 156 -0.14 1.86 -6.45
N ALA A 157 0.56 0.90 -5.84
CA ALA A 157 0.13 0.24 -4.61
C ALA A 157 -0.08 1.25 -3.48
N LYS A 158 0.84 2.22 -3.30
CA LYS A 158 0.70 3.27 -2.29
C LYS A 158 -0.60 4.06 -2.43
N ALA A 159 -1.06 4.35 -3.65
CA ALA A 159 -2.32 5.06 -3.87
C ALA A 159 -3.53 4.22 -3.38
N VAL A 160 -3.53 2.91 -3.68
CA VAL A 160 -4.58 1.99 -3.23
C VAL A 160 -4.57 1.84 -1.71
N PHE A 161 -3.41 1.59 -1.10
CA PHE A 161 -3.29 1.46 0.35
C PHE A 161 -3.65 2.74 1.11
N SER A 162 -3.27 3.90 0.57
CA SER A 162 -3.65 5.19 1.16
C SER A 162 -5.17 5.35 1.19
N HIS A 163 -5.87 4.92 0.14
CA HIS A 163 -7.32 4.94 0.10
C HIS A 163 -7.97 3.95 1.07
N ILE A 164 -7.49 2.69 1.09
CA ILE A 164 -7.95 1.67 2.05
C ILE A 164 -7.85 2.19 3.48
N PHE A 165 -6.71 2.79 3.83
CA PHE A 165 -6.48 3.33 5.16
C PHE A 165 -7.37 4.54 5.45
N ALA A 166 -7.46 5.49 4.53
CA ALA A 166 -8.27 6.71 4.70
C ALA A 166 -9.76 6.39 4.88
N GLU A 167 -10.29 5.47 4.09
CA GLU A 167 -11.70 5.06 4.10
C GLU A 167 -12.00 3.90 5.08
N LYS A 168 -10.98 3.43 5.81
CA LYS A 168 -11.08 2.30 6.76
C LYS A 168 -11.73 1.06 6.11
N ILE A 169 -11.33 0.75 4.89
CA ILE A 169 -11.90 -0.38 4.14
C ILE A 169 -11.34 -1.68 4.71
N ASP A 170 -12.22 -2.57 5.18
CA ASP A 170 -11.83 -3.90 5.62
C ASP A 170 -11.64 -4.82 4.41
N VAL A 171 -10.38 -5.19 4.16
CA VAL A 171 -9.95 -6.09 3.09
C VAL A 171 -9.64 -7.51 3.58
N SER A 172 -9.94 -7.84 4.84
CA SER A 172 -9.62 -9.16 5.43
C SER A 172 -10.24 -10.33 4.65
N ARG A 173 -11.46 -10.17 4.13
CA ARG A 173 -12.10 -11.17 3.25
C ARG A 173 -11.32 -11.36 1.95
N PHE A 174 -10.83 -10.27 1.35
CA PHE A 174 -10.00 -10.33 0.15
C PHE A 174 -8.72 -11.13 0.40
N ASP A 175 -8.01 -10.81 1.47
CA ASP A 175 -6.75 -11.48 1.82
C ASP A 175 -6.96 -12.97 2.15
N ARG A 176 -8.06 -13.32 2.83
CA ARG A 176 -8.35 -14.70 3.22
C ARG A 176 -8.89 -15.56 2.08
N GLU A 177 -9.76 -15.02 1.23
CA GLU A 177 -10.53 -15.82 0.26
C GLU A 177 -10.04 -15.65 -1.17
N PHE A 178 -9.61 -14.45 -1.56
CA PHE A 178 -9.33 -14.13 -2.97
C PHE A 178 -7.85 -14.15 -3.31
N VAL A 179 -6.98 -13.74 -2.39
CA VAL A 179 -5.52 -13.86 -2.59
C VAL A 179 -5.11 -15.33 -2.85
N PRO A 180 -5.55 -16.33 -2.06
CA PRO A 180 -5.26 -17.75 -2.36
C PRO A 180 -5.86 -18.23 -3.69
N ARG A 181 -7.00 -17.67 -4.12
CA ARG A 181 -7.61 -18.00 -5.42
C ARG A 181 -6.78 -17.45 -6.58
N ILE A 182 -6.24 -16.23 -6.45
CA ILE A 182 -5.35 -15.64 -7.45
C ILE A 182 -4.07 -16.47 -7.52
N GLU A 183 -3.50 -16.84 -6.37
CA GLU A 183 -2.33 -17.70 -6.29
C GLU A 183 -2.54 -19.04 -7.01
N ALA A 184 -3.65 -19.74 -6.70
CA ALA A 184 -4.00 -20.99 -7.37
C ALA A 184 -4.20 -20.80 -8.88
N ALA A 185 -4.89 -19.73 -9.29
CA ALA A 185 -5.09 -19.43 -10.70
C ALA A 185 -3.77 -19.22 -11.45
N CYS A 186 -2.80 -18.51 -10.86
CA CYS A 186 -1.45 -18.38 -11.41
C CYS A 186 -0.76 -19.73 -11.48
N ARG A 187 -0.68 -20.45 -10.37
CA ARG A 187 0.03 -21.73 -10.26
C ARG A 187 -0.47 -22.77 -11.27
N ASP A 188 -1.78 -22.84 -11.48
CA ASP A 188 -2.41 -23.88 -12.30
C ASP A 188 -2.44 -23.54 -13.79
N ASN A 189 -2.27 -22.27 -14.18
CA ASN A 189 -2.48 -21.83 -15.57
C ASN A 189 -1.27 -21.12 -16.19
N LEU A 190 -0.28 -20.69 -15.41
CA LEU A 190 0.89 -19.99 -15.94
C LEU A 190 1.78 -20.96 -16.74
N PRO A 191 2.22 -20.59 -17.95
CA PRO A 191 3.13 -21.43 -18.73
C PRO A 191 4.51 -21.53 -18.05
N GLU A 192 5.26 -22.59 -18.34
CA GLU A 192 6.60 -22.84 -17.77
C GLU A 192 7.57 -21.67 -18.01
N SER A 193 7.49 -21.03 -19.18
CA SER A 193 8.21 -19.80 -19.52
C SER A 193 7.91 -18.65 -18.57
N GLY A 194 6.66 -18.51 -18.12
CA GLY A 194 6.19 -17.50 -17.18
C GLY A 194 6.51 -17.79 -15.73
N MET A 195 6.76 -19.05 -15.35
CA MET A 195 7.07 -19.44 -13.97
C MET A 195 8.31 -18.75 -13.40
N LEU A 196 9.27 -18.32 -14.24
CA LEU A 196 10.41 -17.51 -13.77
C LEU A 196 10.02 -16.13 -13.22
N PHE A 197 8.82 -15.64 -13.56
CA PHE A 197 8.29 -14.35 -13.15
C PHE A 197 7.04 -14.53 -12.28
N TYR A 198 6.87 -15.70 -11.66
CA TYR A 198 5.66 -16.05 -10.90
C TYR A 198 5.33 -15.01 -9.84
N ASP A 199 6.31 -14.63 -9.00
CA ASP A 199 6.11 -13.69 -7.90
C ASP A 199 5.67 -12.31 -8.40
N ASP A 200 6.22 -11.86 -9.53
CA ASP A 200 5.83 -10.60 -10.16
C ASP A 200 4.41 -10.66 -10.70
N ILE A 201 4.08 -11.72 -11.45
CA ILE A 201 2.76 -11.86 -12.06
C ILE A 201 1.68 -12.01 -11.00
N TYR A 202 1.92 -12.85 -9.99
CA TYR A 202 1.03 -12.99 -8.85
C TYR A 202 0.84 -11.67 -8.10
N GLY A 203 1.93 -10.98 -7.77
CA GLY A 203 1.88 -9.68 -7.09
C GLY A 203 1.09 -8.64 -7.88
N ASP A 204 1.32 -8.56 -9.18
CA ASP A 204 0.64 -7.65 -10.10
C ASP A 204 -0.86 -7.89 -10.13
N LEU A 205 -1.30 -9.15 -10.25
CA LEU A 205 -2.71 -9.52 -10.26
C LEU A 205 -3.40 -9.24 -8.92
N VAL A 206 -2.71 -9.46 -7.79
CA VAL A 206 -3.21 -9.10 -6.45
C VAL A 206 -3.41 -7.59 -6.33
N GLU A 207 -2.45 -6.77 -6.77
CA GLU A 207 -2.56 -5.30 -6.69
C GLU A 207 -3.66 -4.75 -7.61
N ILE A 208 -3.82 -5.31 -8.83
CA ILE A 208 -4.93 -4.96 -9.72
C ILE A 208 -6.26 -5.34 -9.07
N ALA A 209 -6.39 -6.56 -8.54
CA ALA A 209 -7.60 -7.02 -7.87
C ALA A 209 -7.98 -6.11 -6.69
N ARG A 210 -7.00 -5.74 -5.87
CA ARG A 210 -7.18 -4.84 -4.72
C ARG A 210 -7.64 -3.45 -5.17
N GLY A 211 -7.05 -2.90 -6.23
CA GLY A 211 -7.49 -1.62 -6.79
C GLY A 211 -8.93 -1.66 -7.31
N ILE A 212 -9.32 -2.73 -8.01
CA ILE A 212 -10.70 -2.92 -8.48
C ILE A 212 -11.67 -3.04 -7.30
N LEU A 213 -11.29 -3.81 -6.27
CA LEU A 213 -12.10 -4.06 -5.08
C LEU A 213 -12.50 -2.77 -4.35
N VAL A 214 -11.57 -1.83 -4.24
CA VAL A 214 -11.77 -0.56 -3.52
C VAL A 214 -12.15 0.60 -4.44
N GLY A 215 -12.35 0.34 -5.73
CA GLY A 215 -12.74 1.37 -6.70
C GLY A 215 -11.64 2.38 -7.05
N VAL A 216 -10.39 2.13 -6.63
CA VAL A 216 -9.22 2.97 -6.95
C VAL A 216 -8.29 2.18 -7.85
N ILE A 217 -8.33 2.48 -9.15
CA ILE A 217 -7.51 1.79 -10.16
C ILE A 217 -6.53 2.81 -10.73
N PRO A 218 -5.30 2.92 -10.17
CA PRO A 218 -4.25 3.78 -10.69
C PRO A 218 -4.01 3.52 -12.19
N ARG A 219 -3.55 4.53 -12.93
CA ARG A 219 -3.24 4.42 -14.37
C ARG A 219 -2.35 3.21 -14.67
N LEU A 220 -1.35 2.95 -13.82
CA LEU A 220 -0.48 1.78 -13.98
C LEU A 220 -1.26 0.46 -13.88
N HIS A 221 -2.14 0.28 -12.88
CA HIS A 221 -2.96 -0.94 -12.76
C HIS A 221 -3.88 -1.14 -13.97
N GLN A 222 -4.39 -0.04 -14.55
CA GLN A 222 -5.18 -0.11 -15.80
C GLN A 222 -4.33 -0.61 -16.97
N GLN A 223 -3.09 -0.11 -17.10
CA GLN A 223 -2.16 -0.54 -18.15
C GLN A 223 -1.70 -1.99 -17.95
N MET A 224 -1.38 -2.39 -16.72
CA MET A 224 -1.02 -3.77 -16.37
C MET A 224 -2.15 -4.72 -16.70
N ARG A 225 -3.38 -4.39 -16.31
CA ARG A 225 -4.56 -5.15 -16.67
C ARG A 225 -4.70 -5.29 -18.20
N GLY A 226 -4.52 -4.18 -18.92
CA GLY A 226 -4.54 -4.20 -20.39
C GLY A 226 -3.47 -5.09 -21.00
N ALA A 227 -2.28 -5.16 -20.40
CA ALA A 227 -1.22 -6.08 -20.82
C ALA A 227 -1.64 -7.54 -20.59
N TYR A 228 -2.14 -7.90 -19.41
CA TYR A 228 -2.62 -9.26 -19.13
C TYR A 228 -3.83 -9.67 -19.97
N ASP A 229 -4.78 -8.77 -20.20
CA ASP A 229 -5.92 -8.98 -21.10
C ASP A 229 -5.46 -9.20 -22.56
N ALA A 230 -4.33 -8.59 -22.95
CA ALA A 230 -3.65 -8.80 -24.22
C ALA A 230 -2.67 -9.98 -24.21
N HIS A 231 -2.67 -10.77 -23.13
CA HIS A 231 -1.78 -11.90 -22.95
C HIS A 231 -0.29 -11.43 -22.99
N LEU A 232 0.06 -10.48 -22.13
CA LEU A 232 1.42 -9.94 -22.03
C LEU A 232 1.79 -9.75 -20.57
N PHE A 233 3.05 -10.01 -20.24
CA PHE A 233 3.63 -9.74 -18.92
C PHE A 233 4.26 -8.35 -18.90
N PRO A 234 3.77 -7.40 -18.09
CA PRO A 234 4.44 -6.13 -17.89
C PRO A 234 5.72 -6.33 -17.08
N CYS A 235 6.86 -5.94 -17.65
CA CYS A 235 8.17 -6.25 -17.06
C CYS A 235 9.04 -5.02 -16.80
N GLY A 236 8.59 -3.81 -17.15
CA GLY A 236 9.35 -2.59 -16.93
C GLY A 236 8.74 -1.36 -17.56
N TRP A 237 9.53 -0.28 -17.60
CA TRP A 237 9.11 1.00 -18.16
C TRP A 237 10.28 1.68 -18.89
N ILE A 238 9.98 2.38 -19.98
CA ILE A 238 10.95 3.19 -20.74
C ILE A 238 10.49 4.64 -20.83
N GLY A 239 11.40 5.58 -20.57
CA GLY A 239 11.15 7.01 -20.52
C GLY A 239 10.50 7.47 -19.22
N ASP A 240 10.21 8.77 -19.11
CA ASP A 240 9.76 9.37 -17.85
C ASP A 240 8.37 8.84 -17.43
N TYR A 241 8.27 8.18 -16.28
CA TYR A 241 6.97 7.78 -15.73
C TYR A 241 6.18 9.01 -15.23
N PRO A 242 4.87 9.18 -15.55
CA PRO A 242 3.98 8.24 -16.25
C PRO A 242 3.79 8.53 -17.75
N ALA A 243 4.63 9.34 -18.37
CA ALA A 243 4.53 9.73 -19.78
C ALA A 243 5.16 8.72 -20.76
N GLY A 244 6.09 7.89 -20.28
CA GLY A 244 6.77 6.85 -21.06
C GLY A 244 5.89 5.66 -21.43
N GLN A 245 6.53 4.55 -21.80
CA GLN A 245 5.86 3.35 -22.29
C GLN A 245 6.16 2.14 -21.39
N MET A 246 5.18 1.27 -21.26
CA MET A 246 5.32 0.01 -20.52
C MET A 246 6.05 -1.01 -21.40
N LEU A 247 7.08 -1.62 -20.83
CA LEU A 247 7.76 -2.76 -21.42
C LEU A 247 6.95 -4.03 -21.14
N VAL A 248 6.77 -4.86 -22.15
CA VAL A 248 5.98 -6.08 -22.05
C VAL A 248 6.71 -7.26 -22.67
N HIS A 249 6.39 -8.46 -22.21
CA HIS A 249 6.92 -9.71 -22.75
C HIS A 249 5.79 -10.71 -23.03
N ARG A 250 5.92 -11.50 -24.09
CA ARG A 250 5.03 -12.63 -24.34
C ARG A 250 5.40 -13.79 -23.45
N LEU A 251 4.42 -14.37 -22.78
CA LEU A 251 4.65 -15.53 -21.94
C LEU A 251 4.70 -16.85 -22.74
N TRP A 252 4.58 -16.83 -24.08
CA TRP A 252 4.67 -17.96 -25.02
C TRP A 252 5.47 -17.61 -26.26
#